data_AF-A0A415LYI2-F1
#
_entry.id   AF-A0A415LYI2-F1
#
_cell.length_a   1.000
_cell.length_b   1.000
_cell.length_c   1.000
_cell.angle_alpha   90.00
_cell.angle_beta   90.00
_cell.angle_gamma   90.00
#
_symmetry.space_group_name_H-M   'P 1'
#
loop_
_entity.id
_entity.type
_entity.pdbx_description
1 polymer ?
#
loop_
_entity_poly.entity_id
_entity_poly.type
_entity_poly.pdbx_seq_one_letter_code
_entity_poly.pdbx_strand_id
1 'polypeptide(L)'
;MRTLFFILFFVLGFCYIQARGQKPAHVIITAGQSNTDGRVPNNRLPDYIKAMAVDSTYTAGAYKYCHIAHNRTDGMFVPFWPLSHPKSKPYTWGYDAIAYYWLEQLFQEDFYVIKWAIGGTAIAAPVTTPFRGTYWSADPKWLAENTATSEKGKSLLLSLIANIDASIDQTLSKLKQGYQIDAFVWHQGESDYEHGKEYYQNLKGVVSYVRNHLTEKTGKDYSELPFIFGTVSRKNKRYNSDVEEGMRRYAKEDKNAYLIDMSEAELMGDKLHFNQVSAEYMGKQVYEQIKKTLSDDPHVYVAKYKGDRACAISYTFDDGLAEHSTVAAPELEKRGFRGTFWVCGYYTEQGASAKVPRMTWDELREMSKKGHEVSSHSWAHKNAKRLTIEQVKSEIEKNDSAIYANIGIVPRTYCYPYNYKTEEIVSMASKGRVATRTKQISIGGKSTPERFDKWLKDLMKAEDWGVGMTHGINYGYDAFKSPSLFWEHLDKVKSMEDQIWVGTFCEVASYIKEREEIQLKVSNKKNGMTITPKLKLDRKLFAEPLTMVIQGETMNGILVKQGRKELPVYINGNKVMFDFNPYGGTIKIHFN
;
A
#
# COMPACT_ATOMS: atom_id res chain seq x y z
N MET A 1 -67.83 -10.47 47.95
CA MET A 1 -67.43 -11.58 47.06
C MET A 1 -67.14 -11.02 45.67
N ARG A 2 -65.92 -11.23 45.18
CA ARG A 2 -65.44 -11.12 43.78
C ARG A 2 -65.48 -9.75 43.07
N THR A 3 -64.39 -9.03 43.32
CA THR A 3 -63.48 -8.33 42.41
C THR A 3 -63.72 -8.46 40.89
N LEU A 4 -63.90 -7.31 40.21
CA LEU A 4 -63.37 -7.03 38.87
C LEU A 4 -63.18 -5.50 38.76
N PHE A 5 -61.94 -5.03 38.81
CA PHE A 5 -61.58 -3.61 38.57
C PHE A 5 -60.92 -3.53 37.19
N PHE A 6 -61.58 -2.83 36.27
CA PHE A 6 -60.95 -2.30 35.06
C PHE A 6 -60.23 -1.01 35.43
N ILE A 7 -58.91 -0.97 35.27
CA ILE A 7 -58.12 0.27 35.35
C ILE A 7 -57.46 0.50 33.98
N LEU A 8 -57.86 1.61 33.36
CA LEU A 8 -57.23 2.23 32.20
C LEU A 8 -55.77 2.57 32.51
N PHE A 9 -54.81 2.04 31.74
CA PHE A 9 -53.44 2.54 31.72
C PHE A 9 -53.20 3.33 30.43
N PHE A 10 -53.02 4.64 30.58
CA PHE A 10 -52.45 5.53 29.57
C PHE A 10 -50.98 5.15 29.37
N VAL A 11 -50.63 4.60 28.20
CA VAL A 11 -49.24 4.41 27.78
C VAL A 11 -48.83 5.62 26.97
N LEU A 12 -48.09 6.53 27.60
CA LEU A 12 -47.24 7.51 26.91
C LEU A 12 -46.08 6.75 26.28
N GLY A 13 -46.17 6.51 24.98
CA GLY A 13 -45.07 5.98 24.18
C GLY A 13 -43.94 7.00 24.08
N PHE A 14 -42.90 6.85 24.90
CA PHE A 14 -41.59 7.41 24.57
C PHE A 14 -40.95 6.52 23.51
N CYS A 15 -40.92 7.02 22.27
CA CYS A 15 -40.10 6.47 21.20
C CYS A 15 -38.61 6.53 21.60
N TYR A 16 -38.08 5.45 22.15
CA TYR A 16 -36.64 5.22 22.19
C TYR A 16 -36.20 4.83 20.77
N ILE A 17 -35.96 5.83 19.92
CA ILE A 17 -35.16 5.64 18.72
C ILE A 17 -33.73 5.47 19.20
N GLN A 18 -33.27 4.23 19.27
CA GLN A 18 -31.87 3.89 19.45
C GLN A 18 -31.11 4.46 18.24
N ALA A 19 -30.50 5.63 18.41
CA ALA A 19 -29.64 6.23 17.40
C ALA A 19 -28.56 5.21 17.03
N ARG A 20 -28.48 4.84 15.75
CA ARG A 20 -27.30 4.16 15.20
C ARG A 20 -26.09 5.03 15.53
N GLY A 21 -25.23 4.58 16.43
CA GLY A 21 -24.03 5.32 16.84
C GLY A 21 -23.19 5.68 15.63
N GLN A 22 -23.07 6.98 15.36
CA GLN A 22 -22.21 7.51 14.31
C GLN A 22 -20.75 7.29 14.72
N LYS A 23 -19.89 6.86 13.79
CA LYS A 23 -18.46 6.65 14.09
C LYS A 23 -17.80 8.02 14.37
N PRO A 24 -16.83 8.08 15.31
CA PRO A 24 -16.07 9.30 15.54
C PRO A 24 -15.30 9.70 14.28
N ALA A 25 -15.11 11.00 14.08
CA ALA A 25 -14.26 11.50 13.01
C ALA A 25 -12.79 11.13 13.28
N HIS A 26 -12.10 10.69 12.24
CA HIS A 26 -10.69 10.34 12.28
C HIS A 26 -9.81 11.59 12.38
N VAL A 27 -8.81 11.56 13.25
CA VAL A 27 -7.85 12.67 13.46
C VAL A 27 -6.43 12.15 13.39
N ILE A 28 -5.62 12.73 12.50
CA ILE A 28 -4.20 12.42 12.35
C ILE A 28 -3.37 13.61 12.79
N ILE A 29 -2.37 13.38 13.64
CA ILE A 29 -1.38 14.40 14.00
C ILE A 29 -0.15 14.18 13.14
N THR A 30 0.29 15.20 12.41
CA THR A 30 1.50 15.13 11.58
C THR A 30 2.47 16.22 11.98
N ALA A 31 3.69 15.85 12.34
CA ALA A 31 4.74 16.80 12.65
C ALA A 31 6.07 16.40 12.00
N GLY A 32 6.98 17.37 11.90
CA GLY A 32 8.33 17.07 11.45
C GLY A 32 9.02 18.25 10.79
N GLN A 33 10.15 17.93 10.17
CA GLN A 33 11.03 18.93 9.58
C GLN A 33 10.79 19.05 8.06
N SER A 34 11.84 19.29 7.28
CA SER A 34 11.76 19.66 5.87
C SER A 34 11.10 18.63 4.96
N ASN A 35 11.28 17.33 5.21
CA ASN A 35 10.62 16.27 4.43
C ASN A 35 9.10 16.16 4.73
N THR A 36 8.64 16.54 5.93
CA THR A 36 7.19 16.66 6.26
C THR A 36 6.58 17.95 5.72
N ASP A 37 7.33 19.06 5.74
CA ASP A 37 6.90 20.33 5.14
C ASP A 37 6.78 20.20 3.61
N GLY A 38 7.69 19.44 2.99
CA GLY A 38 7.68 19.11 1.58
C GLY A 38 8.63 19.96 0.75
N ARG A 39 9.29 19.36 -0.24
CA ARG A 39 10.26 20.05 -1.13
C ARG A 39 10.07 19.69 -2.60
N VAL A 40 9.20 18.73 -2.89
CA VAL A 40 8.93 18.29 -4.25
C VAL A 40 7.96 19.28 -4.90
N PRO A 41 8.27 19.89 -6.06
CA PRO A 41 7.34 20.80 -6.73
C PRO A 41 6.01 20.14 -7.13
N ASN A 42 4.90 20.87 -7.05
CA ASN A 42 3.56 20.34 -7.37
C ASN A 42 3.41 19.86 -8.83
N ASN A 43 4.22 20.35 -9.78
CA ASN A 43 4.23 19.81 -11.15
C ASN A 43 4.71 18.34 -11.23
N ARG A 44 5.30 17.82 -10.16
CA ARG A 44 5.71 16.42 -9.99
C ARG A 44 4.77 15.62 -9.10
N LEU A 45 3.60 16.16 -8.75
CA LEU A 45 2.54 15.37 -8.11
C LEU A 45 2.17 14.17 -9.00
N PRO A 46 1.78 13.04 -8.40
CA PRO A 46 1.20 11.94 -9.14
C PRO A 46 -0.09 12.35 -9.87
N ASP A 47 -0.37 11.72 -11.01
CA ASP A 47 -1.48 12.13 -11.89
C ASP A 47 -2.85 11.99 -11.21
N TYR A 48 -2.99 11.03 -10.31
CA TYR A 48 -4.22 10.84 -9.53
C TYR A 48 -4.50 12.00 -8.54
N ILE A 49 -3.48 12.74 -8.10
CA ILE A 49 -3.68 13.97 -7.31
C ILE A 49 -3.82 15.18 -8.22
N LYS A 50 -3.04 15.25 -9.31
CA LYS A 50 -3.17 16.33 -10.30
C LYS A 50 -4.59 16.44 -10.86
N ALA A 51 -5.28 15.31 -11.01
CA ALA A 51 -6.68 15.27 -11.43
C ALA A 51 -7.65 16.03 -10.52
N MET A 52 -7.25 16.34 -9.27
CA MET A 52 -8.03 17.13 -8.31
C MET A 52 -7.66 18.63 -8.32
N ALA A 53 -6.68 19.05 -9.12
CA ALA A 53 -6.31 20.45 -9.24
C ALA A 53 -7.35 21.24 -10.04
N VAL A 54 -7.54 22.51 -9.69
CA VAL A 54 -8.44 23.43 -10.41
C VAL A 54 -7.70 24.36 -11.36
N ASP A 55 -6.38 24.27 -11.41
CA ASP A 55 -5.50 25.02 -12.31
C ASP A 55 -4.48 24.09 -12.97
N SER A 56 -3.87 24.56 -14.06
CA SER A 56 -2.86 23.81 -14.84
C SER A 56 -1.46 23.84 -14.20
N THR A 57 -1.25 24.68 -13.20
CA THR A 57 0.01 24.83 -12.46
C THR A 57 0.06 23.98 -11.18
N TYR A 58 -1.03 23.29 -10.86
CA TYR A 58 -1.25 22.48 -9.65
C TYR A 58 -1.06 23.27 -8.35
N THR A 59 -1.37 24.56 -8.39
CA THR A 59 -1.20 25.50 -7.26
C THR A 59 -2.44 25.57 -6.38
N ALA A 60 -3.60 25.22 -6.93
CA ALA A 60 -4.87 25.13 -6.23
C ALA A 60 -5.62 23.83 -6.56
N GLY A 61 -6.36 23.36 -5.58
CA GLY A 61 -7.22 22.18 -5.62
C GLY A 61 -7.78 21.94 -4.23
N ALA A 62 -8.51 20.85 -4.04
CA ALA A 62 -8.98 20.45 -2.72
C ALA A 62 -9.19 18.95 -2.66
N TYR A 63 -8.69 18.38 -1.57
CA TYR A 63 -9.06 17.06 -1.11
C TYR A 63 -10.48 17.15 -0.57
N LYS A 64 -11.33 16.19 -0.95
CA LYS A 64 -12.77 16.29 -0.68
C LYS A 64 -13.08 16.13 0.80
N TYR A 65 -12.34 15.26 1.47
CA TYR A 65 -12.65 14.82 2.84
C TYR A 65 -11.56 15.17 3.85
N CYS A 66 -10.35 15.50 3.38
CA CYS A 66 -9.25 15.90 4.26
C CYS A 66 -9.36 17.37 4.67
N HIS A 67 -9.63 17.61 5.95
CA HIS A 67 -9.63 18.95 6.56
C HIS A 67 -8.37 19.12 7.39
N ILE A 68 -7.62 20.22 7.23
CA ILE A 68 -6.32 20.41 7.86
C ILE A 68 -6.23 21.72 8.67
N ALA A 69 -5.62 21.62 9.86
CA ALA A 69 -5.10 22.74 10.64
C ALA A 69 -3.57 22.77 10.49
N HIS A 70 -3.08 23.44 9.44
CA HIS A 70 -1.65 23.48 9.09
C HIS A 70 -0.97 24.75 9.64
N ASN A 71 0.00 24.59 10.55
CA ASN A 71 0.85 25.68 11.06
C ASN A 71 0.05 26.88 11.62
N ARG A 72 -1.09 26.61 12.27
CA ARG A 72 -2.01 27.62 12.81
C ARG A 72 -2.47 27.24 14.22
N THR A 73 -2.92 28.22 14.99
CA THR A 73 -3.33 28.03 16.40
C THR A 73 -4.69 28.67 16.68
N ASP A 74 -5.52 28.89 15.66
CA ASP A 74 -6.89 29.39 15.78
C ASP A 74 -7.94 28.25 15.80
N GLY A 75 -7.48 27.00 15.66
CA GLY A 75 -8.31 25.80 15.71
C GLY A 75 -9.17 25.55 14.49
N MET A 76 -9.04 26.37 13.44
CA MET A 76 -9.83 26.24 12.23
C MET A 76 -9.22 25.23 11.26
N PHE A 77 -10.08 24.41 10.65
CA PHE A 77 -9.69 23.47 9.61
C PHE A 77 -10.16 23.97 8.24
N VAL A 78 -9.34 23.75 7.22
CA VAL A 78 -9.65 24.07 5.82
C VAL A 78 -9.45 22.85 4.95
N PRO A 79 -10.11 22.74 3.78
CA PRO A 79 -9.82 21.69 2.82
C PRO A 79 -8.32 21.63 2.49
N PHE A 80 -7.74 20.44 2.51
CA PHE A 80 -6.32 20.26 2.25
C PHE A 80 -6.01 20.39 0.75
N TRP A 81 -4.93 21.11 0.46
CA TRP A 81 -4.19 21.01 -0.80
C TRP A 81 -2.69 21.06 -0.50
N PRO A 82 -1.83 20.31 -1.24
CA PRO A 82 -0.40 20.29 -0.97
C PRO A 82 0.23 21.67 -1.13
N LEU A 83 0.57 22.27 0.01
CA LEU A 83 1.18 23.59 0.12
C LEU A 83 2.19 23.57 1.28
N SER A 84 3.45 23.83 0.97
CA SER A 84 4.50 24.12 1.96
C SER A 84 4.31 25.52 2.57
N HIS A 85 4.96 25.78 3.71
CA HIS A 85 4.88 27.08 4.38
C HIS A 85 5.31 28.24 3.45
N PRO A 86 4.66 29.42 3.45
CA PRO A 86 4.87 30.49 2.44
C PRO A 86 6.31 31.00 2.28
N LYS A 87 7.12 30.92 3.34
CA LYS A 87 8.55 31.30 3.33
C LYS A 87 9.46 30.27 2.65
N SER A 88 9.00 29.04 2.49
CA SER A 88 9.70 27.92 1.86
C SER A 88 9.02 27.59 0.53
N LYS A 89 9.69 27.89 -0.60
CA LYS A 89 9.30 27.53 -1.98
C LYS A 89 7.83 27.10 -2.10
N PRO A 90 6.87 28.05 -2.16
CA PRO A 90 5.45 27.73 -2.13
C PRO A 90 5.13 26.74 -3.27
N TYR A 91 4.07 25.94 -3.09
CA TYR A 91 3.64 24.91 -4.06
C TYR A 91 4.59 23.71 -4.16
N THR A 92 5.07 23.26 -3.00
CA THR A 92 5.72 21.96 -2.86
C THR A 92 4.91 21.02 -1.97
N TRP A 93 5.15 19.73 -2.13
CA TRP A 93 4.52 18.64 -1.39
C TRP A 93 5.56 17.74 -0.73
N GLY A 94 5.12 17.08 0.35
CA GLY A 94 5.85 16.04 1.07
C GLY A 94 5.06 14.73 1.06
N TYR A 95 5.62 13.69 1.68
CA TYR A 95 4.99 12.36 1.72
C TYR A 95 3.55 12.37 2.25
N ASP A 96 3.23 13.34 3.09
CA ASP A 96 1.94 13.49 3.75
C ASP A 96 0.81 13.77 2.77
N ALA A 97 1.07 14.49 1.67
CA ALA A 97 0.09 14.67 0.60
C ALA A 97 -0.40 13.32 0.04
N ILE A 98 0.51 12.36 -0.12
CA ILE A 98 0.19 11.02 -0.63
C ILE A 98 -0.53 10.20 0.45
N ALA A 99 -0.07 10.27 1.71
CA ALA A 99 -0.73 9.59 2.81
C ALA A 99 -2.19 10.05 2.96
N TYR A 100 -2.44 11.37 2.94
CA TYR A 100 -3.79 11.93 3.05
C TYR A 100 -4.67 11.57 1.86
N TYR A 101 -4.09 11.41 0.66
CA TYR A 101 -4.85 10.99 -0.52
C TYR A 101 -5.42 9.59 -0.33
N TRP A 102 -4.60 8.66 0.12
CA TRP A 102 -5.04 7.28 0.31
C TRP A 102 -5.95 7.13 1.54
N LEU A 103 -5.74 7.92 2.60
CA LEU A 103 -6.70 8.01 3.72
C LEU A 103 -8.05 8.55 3.26
N GLU A 104 -8.06 9.56 2.38
CA GLU A 104 -9.29 10.06 1.76
C GLU A 104 -10.01 8.95 0.96
N GLN A 105 -9.28 8.14 0.20
CA GLN A 105 -9.85 6.99 -0.51
C GLN A 105 -10.37 5.90 0.44
N LEU A 106 -9.70 5.71 1.58
CA LEU A 106 -10.07 4.72 2.60
C LEU A 106 -11.35 5.12 3.34
N PHE A 107 -11.40 6.35 3.85
CA PHE A 107 -12.47 6.83 4.71
C PHE A 107 -13.73 7.19 3.91
N GLN A 108 -13.59 7.92 2.80
CA GLN A 108 -14.73 8.46 2.03
C GLN A 108 -15.72 9.27 2.88
N GLU A 109 -15.22 9.87 3.96
CA GLU A 109 -15.91 10.72 4.92
C GLU A 109 -14.92 11.71 5.54
N ASP A 110 -15.42 12.82 6.07
CA ASP A 110 -14.58 13.89 6.62
C ASP A 110 -13.63 13.38 7.70
N PHE A 111 -12.34 13.67 7.54
CA PHE A 111 -11.30 13.42 8.53
C PHE A 111 -10.42 14.66 8.70
N TYR A 112 -9.73 14.73 9.84
CA TYR A 112 -9.06 15.93 10.29
C TYR A 112 -7.56 15.69 10.47
N VAL A 113 -6.74 16.65 10.07
CA VAL A 113 -5.30 16.59 10.20
C VAL A 113 -4.80 17.81 10.98
N ILE A 114 -4.09 17.58 12.08
CA ILE A 114 -3.39 18.62 12.83
C ILE A 114 -1.93 18.57 12.40
N LYS A 115 -1.47 19.54 11.61
CA LYS A 115 -0.12 19.54 11.04
C LYS A 115 0.73 20.70 11.56
N TRP A 116 1.93 20.40 12.04
CA TRP A 116 2.98 21.41 12.27
C TRP A 116 4.30 21.00 11.60
N ALA A 117 4.66 21.70 10.52
CA ALA A 117 5.90 21.49 9.78
C ALA A 117 6.34 22.78 9.08
N ILE A 118 7.40 23.42 9.59
CA ILE A 118 7.96 24.69 9.06
C ILE A 118 9.49 24.55 8.85
N GLY A 119 10.01 23.32 8.89
CA GLY A 119 11.43 23.08 9.12
C GLY A 119 11.82 23.38 10.57
N GLY A 120 12.93 22.80 11.02
CA GLY A 120 13.42 22.91 12.39
C GLY A 120 14.84 22.40 12.52
N THR A 121 15.53 22.80 13.59
CA THR A 121 16.95 22.51 13.80
C THR A 121 17.18 21.14 14.40
N ALA A 122 16.47 20.70 15.44
CA ALA A 122 16.76 19.40 16.05
C ALA A 122 15.66 19.03 17.04
N ILE A 123 15.58 17.75 17.40
CA ILE A 123 14.90 17.32 18.62
C ILE A 123 15.85 17.40 19.83
N ALA A 124 17.16 17.44 19.62
CA ALA A 124 18.10 17.81 20.67
C ALA A 124 17.92 19.29 21.08
N ALA A 125 18.03 19.57 22.38
CA ALA A 125 18.11 20.95 22.87
C ALA A 125 19.43 21.59 22.42
N PRO A 126 19.45 22.90 22.10
CA PRO A 126 20.70 23.58 21.79
C PRO A 126 21.60 23.67 23.03
N VAL A 127 22.89 23.47 22.81
CA VAL A 127 23.92 23.51 23.86
C VAL A 127 24.65 24.86 23.96
N THR A 128 24.37 25.82 23.06
CA THR A 128 25.02 27.14 23.04
C THR A 128 24.02 28.30 23.00
N THR A 129 24.35 29.41 23.66
CA THR A 129 23.58 30.67 23.65
C THR A 129 24.39 31.81 23.03
N PRO A 130 23.83 32.63 22.12
CA PRO A 130 22.48 32.53 21.56
C PRO A 130 22.37 31.41 20.51
N PHE A 131 21.33 30.58 20.61
CA PHE A 131 21.10 29.49 19.66
C PHE A 131 20.46 30.00 18.36
N ARG A 132 20.89 29.41 17.23
CA ARG A 132 20.32 29.68 15.91
C ARG A 132 19.19 28.69 15.61
N GLY A 133 18.13 29.17 14.96
CA GLY A 133 17.01 28.34 14.49
C GLY A 133 15.87 28.15 15.50
N THR A 134 15.10 27.08 15.34
CA THR A 134 13.89 26.70 16.09
C THR A 134 13.94 25.18 16.33
N TYR A 135 13.49 24.70 17.48
CA TYR A 135 13.76 23.31 17.91
C TYR A 135 12.48 22.57 18.30
N TRP A 136 12.52 21.26 18.11
CA TRP A 136 11.48 20.30 18.49
C TRP A 136 11.73 19.67 19.87
N SER A 137 12.74 20.16 20.59
CA SER A 137 13.17 19.55 21.85
C SER A 137 12.06 19.52 22.91
N ALA A 138 11.96 18.36 23.57
CA ALA A 138 11.14 18.12 24.74
C ALA A 138 11.96 18.21 26.04
N ASP A 139 13.20 18.71 25.99
CA ASP A 139 14.00 18.94 27.19
C ASP A 139 13.25 19.89 28.15
N PRO A 140 13.07 19.53 29.43
CA PRO A 140 12.28 20.34 30.37
C PRO A 140 12.82 21.76 30.56
N LYS A 141 14.14 21.94 30.56
CA LYS A 141 14.75 23.27 30.70
C LYS A 141 14.51 24.10 29.43
N TRP A 142 14.70 23.50 28.26
CA TRP A 142 14.39 24.14 26.98
C TRP A 142 12.94 24.63 26.92
N LEU A 143 11.97 23.79 27.32
CA LEU A 143 10.56 24.12 27.33
C LEU A 143 10.21 25.23 28.34
N ALA A 144 10.83 25.22 29.52
CA ALA A 144 10.63 26.26 30.53
C ALA A 144 11.19 27.63 30.12
N GLU A 145 12.28 27.64 29.34
CA GLU A 145 13.00 28.86 28.93
C GLU A 145 12.55 29.43 27.58
N ASN A 146 11.70 28.74 26.83
CA ASN A 146 11.27 29.16 25.49
C ASN A 146 9.75 29.14 25.31
N THR A 147 9.27 30.01 24.42
CA THR A 147 7.88 30.03 23.98
C THR A 147 7.71 29.42 22.59
N ALA A 148 6.46 29.23 22.18
CA ALA A 148 6.09 28.68 20.89
C ALA A 148 6.56 29.56 19.72
N THR A 149 6.98 28.96 18.61
CA THR A 149 7.26 29.68 17.35
C THR A 149 6.05 30.42 16.77
N SER A 150 4.82 29.96 17.05
CA SER A 150 3.58 30.71 16.75
C SER A 150 3.53 32.08 17.46
N GLU A 151 4.26 32.22 18.57
CA GLU A 151 4.34 33.43 19.39
C GLU A 151 5.71 34.12 19.26
N LYS A 152 6.38 33.93 18.10
CA LYS A 152 7.74 34.44 17.83
C LYS A 152 8.84 33.86 18.73
N GLY A 153 8.52 32.82 19.50
CA GLY A 153 9.48 32.04 20.26
C GLY A 153 10.28 31.06 19.40
N LYS A 154 10.75 29.98 20.03
CA LYS A 154 11.77 29.09 19.45
C LYS A 154 11.41 27.61 19.52
N SER A 155 10.35 27.26 20.25
CA SER A 155 9.88 25.88 20.37
C SER A 155 8.81 25.55 19.32
N LEU A 156 9.15 24.65 18.40
CA LEU A 156 8.21 24.07 17.45
C LEU A 156 7.26 23.09 18.14
N LEU A 157 7.76 22.37 19.15
CA LEU A 157 6.95 21.44 19.94
C LEU A 157 5.81 22.17 20.66
N LEU A 158 6.07 23.31 21.31
CA LEU A 158 5.02 24.13 21.94
C LEU A 158 4.03 24.69 20.91
N SER A 159 4.45 24.92 19.67
CA SER A 159 3.54 25.40 18.62
C SER A 159 2.63 24.28 18.11
N LEU A 160 3.16 23.06 18.00
CA LEU A 160 2.35 21.87 17.75
C LEU A 160 1.31 21.68 18.86
N ILE A 161 1.71 21.80 20.12
CA ILE A 161 0.79 21.71 21.27
C ILE A 161 -0.31 22.78 21.18
N ALA A 162 0.05 24.03 20.93
CA ALA A 162 -0.94 25.10 20.78
C ALA A 162 -1.92 24.85 19.62
N ASN A 163 -1.45 24.25 18.51
CA ASN A 163 -2.32 23.84 17.40
C ASN A 163 -3.26 22.70 17.80
N ILE A 164 -2.75 21.68 18.51
CA ILE A 164 -3.55 20.57 19.05
C ILE A 164 -4.66 21.10 19.95
N ASP A 165 -4.31 21.96 20.91
CA ASP A 165 -5.28 22.51 21.87
C ASP A 165 -6.35 23.32 21.17
N ALA A 166 -5.96 24.26 20.30
CA ALA A 166 -6.91 25.08 19.57
C ALA A 166 -7.82 24.23 18.66
N SER A 167 -7.26 23.24 17.97
CA SER A 167 -8.01 22.32 17.11
C SER A 167 -9.07 21.53 17.89
N ILE A 168 -8.71 21.03 19.07
CA ILE A 168 -9.62 20.30 19.95
C ILE A 168 -10.71 21.23 20.50
N ASP A 169 -10.33 22.36 21.08
CA ASP A 169 -11.25 23.26 21.78
C ASP A 169 -12.23 23.94 20.82
N GLN A 170 -11.75 24.37 19.65
CA GLN A 170 -12.54 25.17 18.74
C GLN A 170 -13.36 24.36 17.74
N THR A 171 -12.87 23.18 17.34
CA THR A 171 -13.50 22.40 16.27
C THR A 171 -13.84 20.97 16.69
N LEU A 172 -12.84 20.15 17.07
CA LEU A 172 -13.05 18.70 17.18
C LEU A 172 -14.02 18.32 18.30
N SER A 173 -13.95 18.99 19.45
CA SER A 173 -14.86 18.76 20.59
C SER A 173 -16.33 19.10 20.29
N LYS A 174 -16.59 19.87 19.22
CA LYS A 174 -17.93 20.30 18.79
C LYS A 174 -18.52 19.42 17.69
N LEU A 175 -17.78 18.42 17.20
CA LEU A 175 -18.27 17.48 16.19
C LEU A 175 -19.36 16.58 16.79
N LYS A 176 -20.52 16.51 16.13
CA LYS A 176 -21.68 15.74 16.61
C LYS A 176 -21.38 14.25 16.79
N GLN A 177 -20.54 13.71 15.91
CA GLN A 177 -20.10 12.32 15.93
C GLN A 177 -18.93 12.07 16.90
N GLY A 178 -18.39 13.11 17.54
CA GLY A 178 -17.14 13.05 18.29
C GLY A 178 -15.92 12.84 17.38
N TYR A 179 -14.77 12.60 18.00
CA TYR A 179 -13.51 12.37 17.29
C TYR A 179 -12.61 11.35 17.99
N GLN A 180 -11.67 10.79 17.22
CA GLN A 180 -10.63 9.89 17.68
C GLN A 180 -9.30 10.29 17.03
N ILE A 181 -8.23 10.35 17.83
CA ILE A 181 -6.88 10.54 17.30
C ILE A 181 -6.30 9.16 17.01
N ASP A 182 -6.04 8.87 15.75
CA ASP A 182 -5.69 7.53 15.28
C ASP A 182 -4.18 7.31 15.19
N ALA A 183 -3.41 8.35 14.89
CA ALA A 183 -1.96 8.25 14.76
C ALA A 183 -1.24 9.58 14.99
N PHE A 184 0.00 9.47 15.44
CA PHE A 184 1.01 10.52 15.41
C PHE A 184 2.08 10.17 14.38
N VAL A 185 2.13 10.93 13.29
CA VAL A 185 3.09 10.79 12.20
C VAL A 185 4.23 11.78 12.38
N TRP A 186 5.46 11.28 12.30
CA TRP A 186 6.67 12.08 12.41
C TRP A 186 7.64 11.77 11.28
N HIS A 187 8.27 12.80 10.71
CA HIS A 187 9.48 12.58 9.95
C HIS A 187 10.59 13.51 10.39
N GLN A 188 11.71 12.88 10.73
CA GLN A 188 12.92 13.53 11.15
C GLN A 188 13.57 14.27 9.96
N GLY A 189 14.18 15.42 10.22
CA GLY A 189 15.10 16.04 9.26
C GLY A 189 16.55 15.76 9.65
N GLU A 190 17.50 16.19 8.84
CA GLU A 190 18.87 15.73 8.96
C GLU A 190 19.66 16.38 10.09
N SER A 191 19.06 17.34 10.78
CA SER A 191 19.80 18.29 11.58
C SER A 191 20.22 17.76 12.97
N ASP A 192 19.69 16.61 13.39
CA ASP A 192 20.18 15.87 14.57
C ASP A 192 21.44 15.01 14.28
N TYR A 193 22.04 15.12 13.09
CA TYR A 193 23.26 14.36 12.74
C TYR A 193 24.47 14.65 13.65
N GLU A 194 24.48 15.76 14.38
CA GLU A 194 25.52 16.11 15.36
C GLU A 194 25.20 15.57 16.78
N HIS A 195 23.99 15.05 16.99
CA HIS A 195 23.45 14.62 18.29
C HIS A 195 22.94 13.17 18.24
N GLY A 196 23.59 12.33 17.42
CA GLY A 196 23.12 10.97 17.14
C GLY A 196 23.05 10.07 18.38
N LYS A 197 24.00 10.20 19.31
CA LYS A 197 24.05 9.38 20.54
C LYS A 197 22.88 9.64 21.48
N GLU A 198 22.42 10.89 21.53
CA GLU A 198 21.31 11.33 22.37
C GLU A 198 19.94 11.17 21.68
N TYR A 199 19.94 10.89 20.37
CA TYR A 199 18.74 10.90 19.53
C TYR A 199 17.63 10.01 20.07
N TYR A 200 17.95 8.79 20.50
CA TYR A 200 16.97 7.86 21.07
C TYR A 200 16.21 8.47 22.27
N GLN A 201 16.93 9.07 23.21
CA GLN A 201 16.30 9.67 24.40
C GLN A 201 15.49 10.91 24.03
N ASN A 202 16.00 11.73 23.12
CA ASN A 202 15.30 12.94 22.66
C ASN A 202 14.01 12.58 21.92
N LEU A 203 14.04 11.58 21.03
CA LEU A 203 12.85 11.12 20.30
C LEU A 203 11.80 10.58 21.27
N LYS A 204 12.22 9.72 22.21
CA LYS A 204 11.35 9.19 23.26
C LYS A 204 10.71 10.32 24.08
N GLY A 205 11.48 11.36 24.41
CA GLY A 205 10.99 12.55 25.10
C GLY A 205 9.90 13.28 24.31
N VAL A 206 10.12 13.54 23.02
CA VAL A 206 9.12 14.21 22.15
C VAL A 206 7.83 13.39 22.04
N VAL A 207 7.94 12.08 21.78
CA VAL A 207 6.75 11.22 21.64
C VAL A 207 5.97 11.14 22.96
N SER A 208 6.67 10.96 24.08
CA SER A 208 6.05 10.90 25.40
C SER A 208 5.37 12.22 25.75
N TYR A 209 6.01 13.35 25.45
CA TYR A 209 5.45 14.68 25.70
C TYR A 209 4.12 14.89 24.96
N VAL A 210 4.06 14.56 23.67
CA VAL A 210 2.84 14.68 22.87
C VAL A 210 1.75 13.74 23.39
N ARG A 211 2.06 12.46 23.64
CA ARG A 211 1.08 11.48 24.14
C ARG A 211 0.52 11.85 25.51
N ASN A 212 1.37 12.32 26.42
CA ASN A 212 0.96 12.77 27.75
C ASN A 212 0.07 14.00 27.65
N HIS A 213 0.46 15.00 26.84
CA HIS A 213 -0.36 16.19 26.61
C HIS A 213 -1.75 15.85 26.06
N LEU A 214 -1.83 14.94 25.08
CA LEU A 214 -3.12 14.47 24.54
C LEU A 214 -3.97 13.78 25.61
N THR A 215 -3.33 12.99 26.48
CA THR A 215 -4.02 12.29 27.57
C THR A 215 -4.61 13.29 28.56
N GLU A 216 -3.82 14.27 28.99
CA GLU A 216 -4.25 15.34 29.88
C GLU A 216 -5.35 16.20 29.25
N LYS A 217 -5.18 16.58 27.98
CA LYS A 217 -6.10 17.47 27.27
C LYS A 217 -7.48 16.84 27.03
N THR A 218 -7.53 15.53 26.78
CA THR A 218 -8.76 14.85 26.34
C THR A 218 -9.38 13.95 27.39
N GLY A 219 -8.63 13.58 28.43
CA GLY A 219 -9.02 12.56 29.42
C GLY A 219 -9.02 11.12 28.89
N LYS A 220 -8.54 10.86 27.67
CA LYS A 220 -8.38 9.51 27.09
C LYS A 220 -6.92 9.08 27.14
N ASP A 221 -6.65 7.81 27.40
CA ASP A 221 -5.28 7.29 27.41
C ASP A 221 -4.70 7.24 25.98
N TYR A 222 -3.64 8.01 25.75
CA TYR A 222 -2.87 8.03 24.50
C TYR A 222 -1.43 7.52 24.67
N SER A 223 -1.10 6.88 25.80
CA SER A 223 0.23 6.29 26.05
C SER A 223 0.66 5.30 24.95
N GLU A 224 -0.31 4.64 24.32
CA GLU A 224 -0.15 3.66 23.24
C GLU A 224 -0.54 4.19 21.85
N LEU A 225 -0.75 5.51 21.67
CA LEU A 225 -1.11 6.09 20.38
C LEU A 225 -0.10 5.68 19.28
N PRO A 226 -0.54 5.07 18.15
CA PRO A 226 0.34 4.69 17.06
C PRO A 226 1.28 5.81 16.64
N PHE A 227 2.58 5.56 16.71
CA PHE A 227 3.63 6.50 16.30
C PHE A 227 4.29 5.98 15.02
N ILE A 228 4.13 6.70 13.92
CA ILE A 228 4.60 6.27 12.61
C ILE A 228 5.67 7.23 12.14
N PHE A 229 6.86 6.72 11.86
CA PHE A 229 8.01 7.56 11.57
C PHE A 229 8.97 6.92 10.58
N GLY A 230 9.81 7.71 9.91
CA GLY A 230 10.69 7.23 8.84
C GLY A 230 12.14 7.64 9.00
N THR A 231 13.06 6.76 8.59
CA THR A 231 14.51 7.07 8.52
C THR A 231 14.81 8.06 7.39
N VAL A 232 16.05 8.53 7.29
CA VAL A 232 16.56 9.22 6.08
C VAL A 232 17.33 8.24 5.19
N SER A 233 17.56 8.62 3.93
CA SER A 233 18.44 7.85 3.03
C SER A 233 19.87 7.79 3.57
N ARG A 234 20.55 6.65 3.44
CA ARG A 234 22.00 6.52 3.71
C ARG A 234 22.85 7.31 2.72
N LYS A 235 22.27 7.72 1.58
CA LYS A 235 22.90 8.62 0.60
C LYS A 235 22.77 10.10 0.99
N ASN A 236 22.09 10.40 2.10
CA ASN A 236 21.92 11.75 2.60
C ASN A 236 23.27 12.31 3.07
N LYS A 237 23.58 13.56 2.70
CA LYS A 237 24.87 14.18 3.04
C LYS A 237 25.07 14.45 4.54
N ARG A 238 24.00 14.36 5.33
CA ARG A 238 23.96 14.47 6.79
C ARG A 238 23.44 13.18 7.43
N TYR A 239 23.61 12.05 6.76
CA TYR A 239 23.32 10.76 7.37
C TYR A 239 24.21 10.53 8.61
N ASN A 240 23.61 10.05 9.68
CA ASN A 240 24.30 9.62 10.89
C ASN A 240 23.73 8.25 11.33
N SER A 241 24.61 7.27 11.54
CA SER A 241 24.23 5.91 11.92
C SER A 241 23.61 5.80 13.31
N ASP A 242 24.06 6.62 14.26
CA ASP A 242 23.56 6.61 15.64
C ASP A 242 22.12 7.14 15.69
N VAL A 243 21.76 8.09 14.82
CA VAL A 243 20.36 8.53 14.63
C VAL A 243 19.50 7.37 14.12
N GLU A 244 19.93 6.69 13.04
CA GLU A 244 19.20 5.53 12.48
C GLU A 244 19.06 4.40 13.52
N GLU A 245 20.13 4.11 14.28
CA GLU A 245 20.12 3.12 15.36
C GLU A 245 19.17 3.53 16.48
N GLY A 246 19.16 4.81 16.89
CA GLY A 246 18.24 5.33 17.89
C GLY A 246 16.77 5.18 17.48
N MET A 247 16.45 5.42 16.21
CA MET A 247 15.12 5.18 15.65
C MET A 247 14.73 3.71 15.70
N ARG A 248 15.63 2.82 15.25
CA ARG A 248 15.39 1.36 15.25
C ARG A 248 15.24 0.82 16.67
N ARG A 249 16.03 1.34 17.62
CA ARG A 249 15.91 1.00 19.03
C ARG A 249 14.55 1.41 19.59
N TYR A 250 14.10 2.64 19.32
CA TYR A 250 12.79 3.10 19.79
C TYR A 250 11.65 2.24 19.24
N ALA A 251 11.66 1.95 17.93
CA ALA A 251 10.66 1.08 17.30
C ALA A 251 10.67 -0.37 17.84
N LYS A 252 11.81 -0.85 18.35
CA LYS A 252 11.91 -2.17 18.97
C LYS A 252 11.32 -2.19 20.38
N GLU A 253 11.45 -1.09 21.13
CA GLU A 253 11.02 -1.00 22.53
C GLU A 253 9.53 -0.63 22.68
N ASP A 254 9.03 0.27 21.81
CA ASP A 254 7.62 0.67 21.81
C ASP A 254 6.85 -0.12 20.75
N LYS A 255 5.98 -1.03 21.20
CA LYS A 255 5.18 -1.92 20.32
C LYS A 255 4.27 -1.17 19.35
N ASN A 256 3.96 0.10 19.62
CA ASN A 256 3.11 0.96 18.79
C ASN A 256 3.93 2.02 18.03
N ALA A 257 5.26 1.88 17.98
CA ALA A 257 6.14 2.71 17.17
C ALA A 257 6.57 1.96 15.90
N TYR A 258 6.15 2.47 14.75
CA TYR A 258 6.35 1.83 13.44
C TYR A 258 7.34 2.63 12.61
N LEU A 259 8.54 2.07 12.43
CA LEU A 259 9.60 2.67 11.64
C LEU A 259 9.49 2.25 10.16
N ILE A 260 9.36 3.23 9.28
CA ILE A 260 9.42 3.09 7.83
C ILE A 260 10.88 3.23 7.41
N ASP A 261 11.43 2.18 6.80
CA ASP A 261 12.81 2.19 6.31
C ASP A 261 12.92 2.92 4.97
N MET A 262 13.63 4.03 4.97
CA MET A 262 13.95 4.87 3.82
C MET A 262 15.45 4.86 3.51
N SER A 263 16.23 3.88 4.00
CA SER A 263 17.69 3.85 3.84
C SER A 263 18.15 3.93 2.38
N GLU A 264 17.37 3.36 1.46
CA GLU A 264 17.65 3.34 0.02
C GLU A 264 16.94 4.45 -0.77
N ALA A 265 16.25 5.35 -0.07
CA ALA A 265 15.47 6.41 -0.70
C ALA A 265 16.31 7.26 -1.65
N GLU A 266 15.73 7.56 -2.81
CA GLU A 266 16.24 8.54 -3.75
C GLU A 266 16.06 9.97 -3.21
N LEU A 267 17.07 10.80 -3.46
CA LEU A 267 17.12 12.18 -2.99
C LEU A 267 17.06 13.16 -4.16
N MET A 268 16.66 14.39 -3.86
CA MET A 268 16.84 15.53 -4.74
C MET A 268 18.34 15.85 -4.92
N GLY A 269 18.65 16.74 -5.86
CA GLY A 269 20.05 17.15 -6.14
C GLY A 269 20.78 17.77 -4.95
N ASP A 270 20.06 18.23 -3.91
CA ASP A 270 20.66 18.77 -2.67
C ASP A 270 21.19 17.70 -1.71
N LYS A 271 20.92 16.41 -2.01
CA LYS A 271 21.28 15.24 -1.20
C LYS A 271 20.78 15.30 0.25
N LEU A 272 19.65 15.98 0.47
CA LEU A 272 18.96 16.05 1.75
C LEU A 272 17.54 15.52 1.61
N HIS A 273 16.76 16.12 0.71
CA HIS A 273 15.32 15.89 0.67
C HIS A 273 14.95 14.75 -0.28
N PHE A 274 13.84 14.07 0.03
CA PHE A 274 13.28 13.05 -0.86
C PHE A 274 12.87 13.65 -2.21
N ASN A 275 13.14 12.92 -3.29
CA ASN A 275 12.54 13.24 -4.58
C ASN A 275 11.08 12.74 -4.63
N GLN A 276 10.41 12.93 -5.77
CA GLN A 276 9.02 12.50 -5.97
C GLN A 276 8.79 11.00 -5.75
N VAL A 277 9.75 10.14 -6.13
CA VAL A 277 9.63 8.67 -6.02
C VAL A 277 9.63 8.26 -4.56
N SER A 278 10.61 8.76 -3.80
CA SER A 278 10.74 8.46 -2.37
C SER A 278 9.62 9.08 -1.54
N ALA A 279 9.21 10.31 -1.85
CA ALA A 279 8.09 10.95 -1.16
C ALA A 279 6.77 10.19 -1.39
N GLU A 280 6.53 9.71 -2.61
CA GLU A 280 5.37 8.88 -2.91
C GLU A 280 5.42 7.52 -2.21
N TYR A 281 6.58 6.86 -2.25
CA TYR A 281 6.79 5.60 -1.54
C TYR A 281 6.52 5.75 -0.04
N MET A 282 7.15 6.73 0.60
CA MET A 282 6.97 6.97 2.03
C MET A 282 5.51 7.25 2.38
N GLY A 283 4.82 8.08 1.59
CA GLY A 283 3.42 8.41 1.85
C GLY A 283 2.50 7.19 1.76
N LYS A 284 2.75 6.29 0.80
CA LYS A 284 2.06 4.99 0.73
C LYS A 284 2.36 4.12 1.95
N GLN A 285 3.60 4.08 2.43
CA GLN A 285 3.96 3.32 3.63
C GLN A 285 3.28 3.89 4.90
N VAL A 286 3.23 5.22 5.05
CA VAL A 286 2.50 5.86 6.15
C VAL A 286 1.02 5.50 6.10
N TYR A 287 0.39 5.61 4.93
CA TYR A 287 -1.01 5.21 4.73
C TYR A 287 -1.23 3.73 5.10
N GLU A 288 -0.44 2.81 4.54
CA GLU A 288 -0.58 1.38 4.81
C GLU A 288 -0.42 1.08 6.29
N GLN A 289 0.47 1.79 6.99
CA GLN A 289 0.66 1.61 8.42
C GLN A 289 -0.51 2.15 9.24
N ILE A 290 -1.05 3.33 8.91
CA ILE A 290 -2.27 3.85 9.54
C ILE A 290 -3.45 2.90 9.29
N LYS A 291 -3.61 2.39 8.06
CA LYS A 291 -4.64 1.41 7.71
C LYS A 291 -4.53 0.15 8.57
N LYS A 292 -3.31 -0.34 8.82
CA LYS A 292 -3.07 -1.49 9.71
C LYS A 292 -3.42 -1.18 11.15
N THR A 293 -3.05 -0.01 11.67
CA THR A 293 -3.35 0.36 13.07
C THR A 293 -4.82 0.66 13.31
N LEU A 294 -5.55 1.04 12.27
CA LEU A 294 -7.01 1.17 12.28
C LEU A 294 -7.72 -0.19 12.21
N SER A 295 -7.01 -1.29 11.90
CA SER A 295 -7.60 -2.62 11.99
C SER A 295 -7.86 -2.95 13.46
N ASP A 296 -9.02 -3.55 13.74
CA ASP A 296 -9.45 -3.88 15.11
C ASP A 296 -8.46 -4.82 15.85
N ASP A 297 -7.48 -5.42 15.16
CA ASP A 297 -6.37 -6.18 15.74
C ASP A 297 -5.12 -6.15 14.82
N PRO A 298 -3.98 -5.53 15.23
CA PRO A 298 -2.77 -5.40 14.40
C PRO A 298 -2.08 -6.75 14.15
N HIS A 299 -2.46 -7.79 14.89
CA HIS A 299 -1.96 -9.15 14.72
C HIS A 299 -2.73 -9.94 13.66
N VAL A 300 -3.83 -9.41 13.13
CA VAL A 300 -4.65 -10.05 12.09
C VAL A 300 -4.53 -9.27 10.80
N TYR A 301 -3.92 -9.87 9.78
CA TYR A 301 -3.70 -9.21 8.50
C TYR A 301 -3.80 -10.17 7.32
N VAL A 302 -3.97 -9.62 6.12
CA VAL A 302 -3.85 -10.40 4.88
C VAL A 302 -2.40 -10.40 4.43
N ALA A 303 -1.83 -11.60 4.22
CA ALA A 303 -0.46 -11.78 3.79
C ALA A 303 -0.17 -11.03 2.49
N LYS A 304 1.07 -10.57 2.34
CA LYS A 304 1.51 -9.83 1.14
C LYS A 304 1.37 -10.66 -0.14
N TYR A 305 1.72 -11.94 -0.05
CA TYR A 305 1.52 -12.94 -1.09
C TYR A 305 0.85 -14.17 -0.50
N LYS A 306 0.20 -14.95 -1.38
CA LYS A 306 -0.48 -16.18 -1.00
C LYS A 306 0.45 -17.10 -0.22
N GLY A 307 -0.01 -17.64 0.91
CA GLY A 307 0.76 -18.51 1.79
C GLY A 307 1.85 -17.81 2.62
N ASP A 308 1.77 -16.48 2.76
CA ASP A 308 2.77 -15.66 3.47
C ASP A 308 4.20 -15.81 2.89
N ARG A 309 4.26 -15.99 1.57
CA ARG A 309 5.51 -16.04 0.81
C ARG A 309 6.18 -14.66 0.77
N ALA A 310 7.50 -14.63 0.72
CA ALA A 310 8.29 -13.40 0.72
C ALA A 310 8.13 -12.62 -0.60
N CYS A 311 8.05 -13.33 -1.73
CA CYS A 311 7.89 -12.72 -3.05
C CYS A 311 6.99 -13.56 -3.96
N ALA A 312 6.65 -13.01 -5.13
CA ALA A 312 5.91 -13.73 -6.16
C ALA A 312 6.60 -13.63 -7.53
N ILE A 313 6.39 -14.65 -8.37
CA ILE A 313 6.89 -14.68 -9.76
C ILE A 313 5.76 -15.09 -10.70
N SER A 314 5.63 -14.33 -11.80
CA SER A 314 4.82 -14.72 -12.95
C SER A 314 5.70 -14.89 -14.17
N TYR A 315 5.71 -16.10 -14.73
CA TYR A 315 6.37 -16.40 -16.00
C TYR A 315 5.41 -16.15 -17.14
N THR A 316 5.80 -15.28 -18.05
CA THR A 316 4.96 -14.81 -19.14
C THR A 316 5.63 -15.00 -20.50
N PHE A 317 4.84 -15.42 -21.49
CA PHE A 317 5.30 -15.83 -22.81
C PHE A 317 4.55 -15.07 -23.89
N ASP A 318 5.28 -14.32 -24.70
CA ASP A 318 4.71 -13.38 -25.67
C ASP A 318 4.52 -14.03 -27.05
N ASP A 319 3.53 -13.53 -27.80
CA ASP A 319 3.16 -13.88 -29.17
C ASP A 319 2.53 -15.26 -29.44
N GLY A 320 2.43 -16.15 -28.44
CA GLY A 320 1.78 -17.45 -28.61
C GLY A 320 2.47 -18.41 -29.58
N LEU A 321 3.80 -18.56 -29.51
CA LEU A 321 4.58 -19.48 -30.34
C LEU A 321 4.15 -20.93 -30.10
N ALA A 322 4.21 -21.79 -31.12
CA ALA A 322 3.83 -23.20 -31.01
C ALA A 322 4.61 -23.98 -29.92
N GLU A 323 5.86 -23.57 -29.61
CA GLU A 323 6.62 -24.20 -28.52
C GLU A 323 6.10 -23.89 -27.10
N HIS A 324 5.17 -22.93 -26.97
CA HIS A 324 4.54 -22.64 -25.68
C HIS A 324 3.67 -23.79 -25.20
N SER A 325 2.87 -24.40 -26.08
CA SER A 325 2.03 -25.56 -25.77
C SER A 325 2.83 -26.86 -25.66
N THR A 326 3.86 -27.01 -26.49
CA THR A 326 4.61 -28.28 -26.62
C THR A 326 5.82 -28.39 -25.71
N VAL A 327 6.37 -27.26 -25.24
CA VAL A 327 7.58 -27.23 -24.40
C VAL A 327 7.37 -26.44 -23.11
N ALA A 328 7.00 -25.16 -23.20
CA ALA A 328 6.98 -24.28 -22.03
C ALA A 328 5.93 -24.69 -20.99
N ALA A 329 4.67 -24.90 -21.41
CA ALA A 329 3.60 -25.30 -20.51
C ALA A 329 3.85 -26.67 -19.84
N PRO A 330 4.22 -27.75 -20.57
CA PRO A 330 4.56 -29.02 -19.95
C PRO A 330 5.67 -28.93 -18.89
N GLU A 331 6.71 -28.11 -19.11
CA GLU A 331 7.82 -27.96 -18.16
C GLU A 331 7.46 -27.16 -16.91
N LEU A 332 6.54 -26.19 -17.03
CA LEU A 332 5.93 -25.53 -15.88
C LEU A 332 5.05 -26.51 -15.10
N GLU A 333 4.21 -27.29 -15.81
CA GLU A 333 3.30 -28.28 -15.23
C GLU A 333 4.06 -29.32 -14.39
N LYS A 334 5.21 -29.81 -14.86
CA LYS A 334 6.09 -30.76 -14.12
C LYS A 334 6.46 -30.29 -12.71
N ARG A 335 6.50 -28.98 -12.49
CA ARG A 335 6.89 -28.35 -11.20
C ARG A 335 5.67 -27.83 -10.42
N GLY A 336 4.47 -28.02 -10.96
CA GLY A 336 3.22 -27.52 -10.38
C GLY A 336 2.97 -26.03 -10.68
N PHE A 337 3.71 -25.43 -11.61
CA PHE A 337 3.58 -24.02 -11.96
C PHE A 337 2.60 -23.80 -13.10
N ARG A 338 2.09 -22.58 -13.20
CA ARG A 338 1.29 -22.09 -14.33
C ARG A 338 1.87 -20.79 -14.86
N GLY A 339 2.03 -20.72 -16.17
CA GLY A 339 2.46 -19.50 -16.89
C GLY A 339 1.29 -18.74 -17.53
N THR A 340 1.61 -17.53 -17.97
CA THR A 340 0.72 -16.65 -18.74
C THR A 340 1.18 -16.55 -20.19
N PHE A 341 0.26 -16.74 -21.13
CA PHE A 341 0.53 -16.76 -22.56
C PHE A 341 -0.25 -15.63 -23.24
N TRP A 342 0.48 -14.66 -23.79
CA TRP A 342 -0.09 -13.51 -24.49
C TRP A 342 -0.20 -13.84 -25.97
N VAL A 343 -1.43 -13.90 -26.48
CA VAL A 343 -1.70 -14.40 -27.83
C VAL A 343 -2.16 -13.31 -28.78
N CYS A 344 -1.70 -13.42 -30.02
CA CYS A 344 -2.09 -12.58 -31.14
C CYS A 344 -3.02 -13.39 -32.05
N GLY A 345 -4.31 -13.07 -32.05
CA GLY A 345 -5.34 -13.84 -32.77
C GLY A 345 -5.07 -13.94 -34.26
N TYR A 346 -4.56 -12.89 -34.89
CA TYR A 346 -4.21 -12.89 -36.32
C TYR A 346 -3.20 -13.97 -36.69
N TYR A 347 -2.19 -14.20 -35.83
CA TYR A 347 -1.19 -15.23 -36.08
C TYR A 347 -1.64 -16.60 -35.57
N THR A 348 -2.47 -16.64 -34.53
CA THR A 348 -3.08 -17.87 -34.02
C THR A 348 -3.99 -18.51 -35.08
N GLU A 349 -4.75 -17.71 -35.85
CA GLU A 349 -5.54 -18.18 -36.99
C GLU A 349 -4.70 -18.82 -38.11
N GLN A 350 -3.45 -18.39 -38.26
CA GLN A 350 -2.52 -18.97 -39.24
C GLN A 350 -1.87 -20.27 -38.73
N GLY A 351 -1.81 -20.46 -37.41
CA GLY A 351 -1.21 -21.63 -36.77
C GLY A 351 0.21 -21.92 -37.26
N ALA A 352 0.44 -23.15 -37.74
CA ALA A 352 1.72 -23.59 -38.27
C ALA A 352 2.17 -22.85 -39.54
N SER A 353 1.24 -22.26 -40.30
CA SER A 353 1.54 -21.52 -41.53
C SER A 353 2.02 -20.10 -41.29
N ALA A 354 1.98 -19.61 -40.05
CA ALA A 354 2.55 -18.32 -39.68
C ALA A 354 4.07 -18.32 -39.91
N LYS A 355 4.64 -17.14 -40.21
CA LYS A 355 6.11 -16.96 -40.38
C LYS A 355 6.92 -17.55 -39.22
N VAL A 356 6.39 -17.39 -38.00
CA VAL A 356 6.85 -18.10 -36.81
C VAL A 356 5.65 -18.94 -36.35
N PRO A 357 5.75 -20.28 -36.31
CA PRO A 357 4.64 -21.15 -35.97
C PRO A 357 3.98 -20.75 -34.64
N ARG A 358 2.65 -20.67 -34.63
CA ARG A 358 1.83 -20.33 -33.46
C ARG A 358 1.04 -21.52 -32.96
N MET A 359 0.68 -21.47 -31.68
CA MET A 359 -0.32 -22.38 -31.12
C MET A 359 -1.64 -22.25 -31.86
N THR A 360 -2.39 -23.34 -31.90
CA THR A 360 -3.77 -23.40 -32.34
C THR A 360 -4.73 -23.00 -31.22
N TRP A 361 -5.96 -22.64 -31.58
CA TRP A 361 -7.00 -22.34 -30.60
C TRP A 361 -7.33 -23.53 -29.68
N ASP A 362 -7.22 -24.77 -30.18
CA ASP A 362 -7.46 -25.96 -29.38
C ASP A 362 -6.35 -26.18 -28.33
N GLU A 363 -5.09 -25.98 -28.70
CA GLU A 363 -3.98 -26.01 -27.73
C GLU A 363 -4.15 -24.95 -26.64
N LEU A 364 -4.54 -23.73 -27.03
CA LEU A 364 -4.82 -22.65 -26.07
C LEU A 364 -5.99 -22.99 -25.14
N ARG A 365 -7.05 -23.63 -25.66
CA ARG A 365 -8.18 -24.09 -24.86
C ARG A 365 -7.74 -25.14 -23.83
N GLU A 366 -6.93 -26.11 -24.25
CA GLU A 366 -6.43 -27.15 -23.36
C GLU A 366 -5.49 -26.59 -22.29
N MET A 367 -4.59 -25.68 -22.66
CA MET A 367 -3.75 -24.96 -21.70
C MET A 367 -4.59 -24.18 -20.68
N SER A 368 -5.63 -23.48 -21.14
CA SER A 368 -6.55 -22.76 -20.25
C SER A 368 -7.26 -23.69 -19.27
N LYS A 369 -7.77 -24.86 -19.73
CA LYS A 369 -8.37 -25.88 -18.85
C LYS A 369 -7.41 -26.41 -17.80
N LYS A 370 -6.11 -26.48 -18.12
CA LYS A 370 -5.07 -26.89 -17.18
C LYS A 370 -4.69 -25.79 -16.16
N GLY A 371 -5.27 -24.60 -16.28
CA GLY A 371 -5.04 -23.48 -15.38
C GLY A 371 -3.94 -22.51 -15.83
N HIS A 372 -3.44 -22.62 -17.06
CA HIS A 372 -2.61 -21.57 -17.64
C HIS A 372 -3.46 -20.35 -17.99
N GLU A 373 -2.89 -19.17 -17.81
CA GLU A 373 -3.55 -17.95 -18.26
C GLU A 373 -3.31 -17.77 -19.76
N VAL A 374 -4.39 -17.64 -20.54
CA VAL A 374 -4.33 -17.20 -21.93
C VAL A 374 -4.94 -15.81 -22.01
N SER A 375 -4.21 -14.85 -22.56
CA SER A 375 -4.63 -13.46 -22.55
C SER A 375 -4.15 -12.68 -23.76
N SER A 376 -4.58 -11.43 -23.86
CA SER A 376 -4.56 -10.66 -25.11
C SER A 376 -3.23 -9.92 -25.33
N HIS A 377 -2.67 -10.05 -26.54
CA HIS A 377 -1.47 -9.33 -27.00
C HIS A 377 -1.73 -8.48 -28.25
N SER A 378 -2.92 -7.88 -28.35
CA SER A 378 -3.47 -7.27 -29.57
C SER A 378 -3.77 -8.28 -30.70
N TRP A 379 -4.51 -7.86 -31.71
CA TRP A 379 -4.91 -8.73 -32.82
C TRP A 379 -3.73 -9.14 -33.71
N ALA A 380 -3.03 -8.17 -34.30
CA ALA A 380 -2.00 -8.39 -35.31
C ALA A 380 -0.60 -7.94 -34.87
N HIS A 381 -0.38 -7.79 -33.56
CA HIS A 381 0.89 -7.34 -32.97
C HIS A 381 1.37 -6.01 -33.60
N LYS A 382 0.47 -5.07 -33.85
CA LYS A 382 0.83 -3.78 -34.43
C LYS A 382 1.43 -2.87 -33.35
N ASN A 383 2.46 -2.12 -33.73
CA ASN A 383 3.02 -1.10 -32.84
C ASN A 383 2.04 0.08 -32.72
N ALA A 384 1.44 0.24 -31.54
CA ALA A 384 0.43 1.28 -31.29
C ALA A 384 0.95 2.72 -31.52
N LYS A 385 2.27 2.95 -31.54
CA LYS A 385 2.85 4.25 -31.94
C LYS A 385 2.47 4.68 -33.37
N ARG A 386 2.10 3.73 -34.22
CA ARG A 386 1.75 3.95 -35.63
C ARG A 386 0.25 3.85 -35.90
N LEU A 387 -0.56 3.77 -34.85
CA LEU A 387 -2.01 3.59 -34.94
C LEU A 387 -2.73 4.81 -34.35
N THR A 388 -3.93 5.08 -34.85
CA THR A 388 -4.87 5.96 -34.14
C THR A 388 -5.43 5.23 -32.92
N ILE A 389 -6.02 5.99 -31.98
CA ILE A 389 -6.57 5.41 -30.76
C ILE A 389 -7.73 4.43 -31.05
N GLU A 390 -8.53 4.69 -32.08
CA GLU A 390 -9.60 3.79 -32.56
C GLU A 390 -9.04 2.50 -33.15
N GLN A 391 -7.90 2.59 -33.85
CA GLN A 391 -7.22 1.41 -34.37
C GLN A 391 -6.63 0.56 -33.24
N VAL A 392 -6.06 1.19 -32.20
CA VAL A 392 -5.62 0.48 -31.00
C VAL A 392 -6.81 -0.21 -30.32
N LYS A 393 -7.93 0.49 -30.17
CA LYS A 393 -9.18 -0.08 -29.63
C LYS A 393 -9.61 -1.32 -30.41
N SER A 394 -9.64 -1.21 -31.74
CA SER A 394 -10.01 -2.32 -32.63
C SER A 394 -9.07 -3.52 -32.49
N GLU A 395 -7.76 -3.30 -32.39
CA GLU A 395 -6.79 -4.38 -32.19
C GLU A 395 -7.00 -5.11 -30.86
N ILE A 396 -7.38 -4.40 -29.80
CA ILE A 396 -7.69 -5.00 -28.49
C ILE A 396 -9.00 -5.79 -28.56
N GLU A 397 -10.09 -5.12 -28.92
CA GLU A 397 -11.44 -5.70 -28.91
C GLU A 397 -11.57 -6.90 -29.85
N LYS A 398 -10.93 -6.84 -31.02
CA LYS A 398 -10.93 -7.95 -31.97
C LYS A 398 -10.21 -9.17 -31.40
N ASN A 399 -9.08 -8.98 -30.75
CA ASN A 399 -8.35 -10.08 -30.14
C ASN A 399 -9.09 -10.70 -28.97
N ASP A 400 -9.69 -9.86 -28.12
CA ASP A 400 -10.49 -10.34 -26.99
C ASP A 400 -11.70 -11.14 -27.47
N SER A 401 -12.36 -10.66 -28.53
CA SER A 401 -13.50 -11.35 -29.14
C SER A 401 -13.08 -12.69 -29.73
N ALA A 402 -11.92 -12.77 -30.39
CA ALA A 402 -11.39 -14.01 -30.94
C ALA A 402 -11.04 -15.02 -29.84
N ILE A 403 -10.40 -14.56 -28.75
CA ILE A 403 -10.10 -15.41 -27.59
C ILE A 403 -11.42 -15.92 -26.98
N TYR A 404 -12.40 -15.06 -26.73
CA TYR A 404 -13.68 -15.47 -26.16
C TYR A 404 -14.42 -16.47 -27.06
N ALA A 405 -14.54 -16.17 -28.36
CA ALA A 405 -15.24 -17.03 -29.31
C ALA A 405 -14.59 -18.40 -29.43
N ASN A 406 -13.25 -18.46 -29.42
CA ASN A 406 -12.54 -19.71 -29.62
C ASN A 406 -12.39 -20.49 -28.32
N ILE A 407 -11.98 -19.89 -27.19
CA ILE A 407 -11.64 -20.65 -25.98
C ILE A 407 -12.61 -20.47 -24.81
N GLY A 408 -13.61 -19.57 -24.93
CA GLY A 408 -14.69 -19.40 -23.95
C GLY A 408 -14.32 -18.58 -22.72
N ILE A 409 -13.14 -17.95 -22.69
CA ILE A 409 -12.71 -17.06 -21.61
C ILE A 409 -12.64 -15.61 -22.09
N VAL A 410 -12.96 -14.68 -21.19
CA VAL A 410 -12.75 -13.25 -21.44
C VAL A 410 -11.36 -12.89 -20.89
N PRO A 411 -10.43 -12.36 -21.71
CA PRO A 411 -9.13 -11.93 -21.22
C PRO A 411 -9.25 -10.95 -20.06
N ARG A 412 -8.72 -11.32 -18.89
CA ARG A 412 -8.72 -10.48 -17.69
C ARG A 412 -7.52 -9.56 -17.61
N THR A 413 -6.54 -9.75 -18.48
CA THR A 413 -5.28 -9.00 -18.48
C THR A 413 -4.93 -8.56 -19.90
N TYR A 414 -3.91 -7.73 -20.06
CA TYR A 414 -3.45 -7.29 -21.38
C TYR A 414 -1.94 -7.03 -21.40
N CYS A 415 -1.31 -7.37 -22.51
CA CYS A 415 0.10 -7.07 -22.75
C CYS A 415 0.28 -6.26 -24.04
N TYR A 416 1.12 -5.23 -23.98
CA TYR A 416 1.31 -4.27 -25.06
C TYR A 416 2.39 -4.74 -26.05
N PRO A 417 2.08 -4.92 -27.35
CA PRO A 417 3.09 -5.15 -28.39
C PRO A 417 4.20 -4.11 -28.33
N TYR A 418 5.45 -4.54 -28.48
CA TYR A 418 6.64 -3.69 -28.40
C TYR A 418 6.79 -2.91 -27.08
N ASN A 419 6.05 -3.29 -26.03
CA ASN A 419 5.96 -2.56 -24.75
C ASN A 419 5.54 -1.08 -24.87
N TYR A 420 5.02 -0.66 -26.03
CA TYR A 420 4.62 0.72 -26.27
C TYR A 420 3.22 0.98 -25.72
N LYS A 421 3.11 2.01 -24.89
CA LYS A 421 1.87 2.42 -24.23
C LYS A 421 1.93 3.90 -23.87
N THR A 422 0.78 4.58 -24.00
CA THR A 422 0.50 5.91 -23.43
C THR A 422 -0.52 5.74 -22.32
N GLU A 423 -0.72 6.76 -21.48
CA GLU A 423 -1.77 6.73 -20.43
C GLU A 423 -3.17 6.44 -21.01
N GLU A 424 -3.48 7.02 -22.17
CA GLU A 424 -4.75 6.80 -22.86
C GLU A 424 -4.92 5.33 -23.28
N ILE A 425 -3.88 4.72 -23.84
CA ILE A 425 -3.87 3.29 -24.22
C ILE A 425 -3.97 2.40 -22.98
N VAL A 426 -3.29 2.75 -21.89
CA VAL A 426 -3.37 2.01 -20.61
C VAL A 426 -4.79 2.07 -20.06
N SER A 427 -5.39 3.26 -20.01
CA SER A 427 -6.77 3.47 -19.56
C SER A 427 -7.76 2.64 -20.38
N MET A 428 -7.60 2.65 -21.71
CA MET A 428 -8.42 1.83 -22.61
C MET A 428 -8.25 0.34 -22.37
N ALA A 429 -7.01 -0.16 -22.36
CA ALA A 429 -6.72 -1.57 -22.19
C ALA A 429 -7.14 -2.09 -20.80
N SER A 430 -7.14 -1.24 -19.77
CA SER A 430 -7.50 -1.64 -18.40
C SER A 430 -9.01 -1.82 -18.18
N LYS A 431 -9.86 -1.37 -19.11
CA LYS A 431 -11.33 -1.50 -18.97
C LYS A 431 -11.73 -2.98 -18.92
N GLY A 432 -12.48 -3.35 -17.87
CA GLY A 432 -12.99 -4.72 -17.69
C GLY A 432 -11.91 -5.76 -17.37
N ARG A 433 -10.73 -5.31 -16.91
CA ARG A 433 -9.57 -6.16 -16.62
C ARG A 433 -9.06 -5.96 -15.20
N VAL A 434 -8.34 -6.95 -14.70
CA VAL A 434 -7.70 -6.90 -13.38
C VAL A 434 -6.40 -6.10 -13.43
N ALA A 435 -5.64 -6.22 -14.53
CA ALA A 435 -4.37 -5.52 -14.71
C ALA A 435 -3.89 -5.54 -16.18
N THR A 436 -2.88 -4.73 -16.47
CA THR A 436 -2.12 -4.80 -17.73
C THR A 436 -0.62 -4.87 -17.42
N ARG A 437 0.18 -5.54 -18.25
CA ARG A 437 1.61 -5.73 -17.98
C ARG A 437 2.39 -4.43 -18.21
N THR A 438 2.67 -3.71 -17.13
CA THR A 438 3.42 -2.44 -17.15
C THR A 438 4.87 -2.57 -16.73
N LYS A 439 5.22 -3.63 -15.97
CA LYS A 439 6.58 -4.00 -15.58
C LYS A 439 6.94 -5.41 -16.05
N GLN A 440 8.21 -5.63 -16.42
CA GLN A 440 8.76 -6.94 -16.76
C GLN A 440 10.29 -6.96 -16.71
N ILE A 441 10.86 -8.15 -16.67
CA ILE A 441 12.27 -8.43 -16.96
C ILE A 441 12.37 -9.47 -18.07
N SER A 442 13.23 -9.24 -19.06
CA SER A 442 13.55 -10.27 -20.07
C SER A 442 14.36 -11.38 -19.41
N ILE A 443 13.86 -12.61 -19.48
CA ILE A 443 14.50 -13.81 -18.92
C ILE A 443 15.10 -14.72 -20.00
N GLY A 444 14.95 -14.34 -21.27
CA GLY A 444 15.30 -15.16 -22.42
C GLY A 444 16.77 -15.12 -22.84
N GLY A 445 17.08 -14.59 -24.02
CA GLY A 445 18.38 -14.77 -24.71
C GLY A 445 19.61 -14.16 -24.02
N LYS A 446 19.41 -13.34 -23.00
CA LYS A 446 20.47 -12.78 -22.14
C LYS A 446 20.52 -13.42 -20.75
N SER A 447 19.88 -14.57 -20.54
CA SER A 447 19.93 -15.29 -19.26
C SER A 447 21.29 -15.95 -19.05
N THR A 448 21.69 -15.97 -17.77
CA THR A 448 22.77 -16.78 -17.22
C THR A 448 22.34 -17.22 -15.82
N PRO A 449 22.94 -18.28 -15.25
CA PRO A 449 22.65 -18.69 -13.86
C PRO A 449 22.85 -17.54 -12.87
N GLU A 450 23.91 -16.75 -13.02
CA GLU A 450 24.22 -15.62 -12.12
C GLU A 450 23.15 -14.53 -12.18
N ARG A 451 22.61 -14.28 -13.38
CA ARG A 451 21.53 -13.30 -13.56
C ARG A 451 20.23 -13.76 -12.91
N PHE A 452 19.89 -15.05 -13.04
CA PHE A 452 18.72 -15.61 -12.37
C PHE A 452 18.90 -15.57 -10.85
N ASP A 453 20.07 -15.95 -10.35
CA ASP A 453 20.39 -15.92 -8.93
C ASP A 453 20.31 -14.51 -8.35
N LYS A 454 20.86 -13.53 -9.07
CA LYS A 454 20.75 -12.13 -8.69
C LYS A 454 19.29 -11.68 -8.66
N TRP A 455 18.51 -12.02 -9.69
CA TRP A 455 17.10 -11.64 -9.78
C TRP A 455 16.28 -12.22 -8.61
N LEU A 456 16.48 -13.49 -8.27
CA LEU A 456 15.81 -14.11 -7.11
C LEU A 456 16.19 -13.43 -5.79
N LYS A 457 17.49 -13.15 -5.57
CA LYS A 457 17.97 -12.44 -4.37
C LYS A 457 17.37 -11.03 -4.26
N ASP A 458 17.34 -10.30 -5.36
CA ASP A 458 16.76 -8.96 -5.40
C ASP A 458 15.25 -8.99 -5.12
N LEU A 459 14.51 -9.94 -5.71
CA LEU A 459 13.07 -10.10 -5.48
C LEU A 459 12.74 -10.43 -4.03
N MET A 460 13.47 -11.36 -3.41
CA MET A 460 13.25 -11.72 -2.01
C MET A 460 13.61 -10.56 -1.07
N LYS A 461 14.72 -9.86 -1.33
CA LYS A 461 15.14 -8.70 -0.53
C LYS A 461 14.13 -7.55 -0.62
N ALA A 462 13.57 -7.31 -1.81
CA ALA A 462 12.57 -6.28 -2.03
C ALA A 462 11.14 -6.75 -1.68
N GLU A 463 10.96 -8.06 -1.42
CA GLU A 463 9.66 -8.71 -1.30
C GLU A 463 8.70 -8.32 -2.46
N ASP A 464 9.22 -8.27 -3.68
CA ASP A 464 8.50 -7.75 -4.85
C ASP A 464 7.91 -8.88 -5.73
N TRP A 465 7.01 -8.50 -6.62
CA TRP A 465 6.47 -9.35 -7.67
C TRP A 465 7.31 -9.24 -8.94
N GLY A 466 8.00 -10.32 -9.28
CA GLY A 466 8.76 -10.47 -10.51
C GLY A 466 7.91 -10.92 -11.68
N VAL A 467 7.97 -10.18 -12.80
CA VAL A 467 7.29 -10.56 -14.04
C VAL A 467 8.34 -10.92 -15.09
N GLY A 468 8.62 -12.22 -15.23
CA GLY A 468 9.55 -12.74 -16.22
C GLY A 468 8.91 -12.81 -17.61
N MET A 469 9.59 -12.32 -18.63
CA MET A 469 9.13 -12.32 -20.02
C MET A 469 10.15 -12.99 -20.93
N THR A 470 9.67 -13.89 -21.79
CA THR A 470 10.37 -14.37 -22.98
C THR A 470 9.38 -14.49 -24.14
N HIS A 471 9.86 -14.59 -25.39
CA HIS A 471 9.01 -15.03 -26.50
C HIS A 471 9.34 -16.48 -26.83
N GLY A 472 10.61 -16.80 -27.09
CA GLY A 472 11.05 -18.16 -27.40
C GLY A 472 11.54 -18.98 -26.21
N ILE A 473 11.47 -20.31 -26.34
CA ILE A 473 12.29 -21.26 -25.58
C ILE A 473 13.50 -21.67 -26.43
N ASN A 474 13.26 -22.34 -27.56
CA ASN A 474 14.28 -22.82 -28.49
C ASN A 474 14.49 -21.88 -29.68
N TYR A 475 13.45 -21.14 -30.09
CA TYR A 475 13.51 -20.31 -31.30
C TYR A 475 12.69 -19.03 -31.15
N GLY A 476 12.89 -18.10 -32.09
CA GLY A 476 12.20 -16.81 -32.08
C GLY A 476 12.95 -15.73 -31.30
N TYR A 477 12.29 -14.60 -31.12
CA TYR A 477 12.88 -13.46 -30.42
C TYR A 477 13.10 -13.79 -28.93
N ASP A 478 14.18 -13.25 -28.35
CA ASP A 478 14.55 -13.47 -26.96
C ASP A 478 14.61 -14.96 -26.55
N ALA A 479 14.78 -15.92 -27.47
CA ALA A 479 14.89 -17.33 -27.11
C ALA A 479 16.13 -17.60 -26.24
N PHE A 480 16.05 -18.59 -25.37
CA PHE A 480 17.16 -18.98 -24.51
C PHE A 480 18.33 -19.51 -25.35
N LYS A 481 19.56 -19.29 -24.89
CA LYS A 481 20.75 -19.93 -25.48
C LYS A 481 20.70 -21.45 -25.35
N SER A 482 20.08 -21.93 -24.27
CA SER A 482 19.77 -23.34 -24.03
C SER A 482 18.54 -23.40 -23.13
N PRO A 483 17.51 -24.21 -23.46
CA PRO A 483 16.32 -24.38 -22.62
C PRO A 483 16.64 -24.86 -21.20
N SER A 484 17.73 -25.65 -21.03
CA SER A 484 18.19 -26.13 -19.72
C SER A 484 18.39 -25.01 -18.71
N LEU A 485 18.86 -23.83 -19.14
CA LEU A 485 19.00 -22.66 -18.27
C LEU A 485 17.68 -22.25 -17.61
N PHE A 486 16.57 -22.38 -18.33
CA PHE A 486 15.26 -22.08 -17.79
C PHE A 486 14.77 -23.20 -16.87
N TRP A 487 14.99 -24.47 -17.25
CA TRP A 487 14.60 -25.63 -16.43
C TRP A 487 15.31 -25.65 -15.08
N GLU A 488 16.63 -25.44 -15.07
CA GLU A 488 17.43 -25.33 -13.85
C GLU A 488 16.98 -24.17 -12.97
N HIS A 489 16.62 -23.03 -13.57
CA HIS A 489 16.03 -21.91 -12.85
C HIS A 489 14.68 -22.27 -12.22
N LEU A 490 13.79 -22.93 -12.95
CA LEU A 490 12.50 -23.37 -12.42
C LEU A 490 12.66 -24.41 -11.31
N ASP A 491 13.62 -25.33 -11.42
CA ASP A 491 13.96 -26.30 -10.36
C ASP A 491 14.43 -25.60 -9.09
N LYS A 492 15.28 -24.58 -9.24
CA LYS A 492 15.70 -23.74 -8.12
C LYS A 492 14.53 -23.01 -7.48
N VAL A 493 13.66 -22.39 -8.27
CA VAL A 493 12.46 -21.70 -7.75
C VAL A 493 11.53 -22.69 -7.03
N LYS A 494 11.38 -23.90 -7.57
CA LYS A 494 10.58 -24.96 -6.95
C LYS A 494 11.15 -25.41 -5.60
N SER A 495 12.47 -25.48 -5.47
CA SER A 495 13.13 -25.78 -4.18
C SER A 495 12.88 -24.69 -3.12
N MET A 496 12.42 -23.51 -3.53
CA MET A 496 12.12 -22.35 -2.68
C MET A 496 10.61 -22.07 -2.63
N GLU A 497 9.76 -23.06 -2.90
CA GLU A 497 8.31 -22.89 -2.94
C GLU A 497 7.69 -22.49 -1.59
N ASP A 498 8.46 -22.59 -0.50
CA ASP A 498 8.13 -22.12 0.84
C ASP A 498 8.30 -20.59 1.00
N GLN A 499 9.06 -19.97 0.11
CA GLN A 499 9.40 -18.55 0.11
C GLN A 499 8.87 -17.80 -1.11
N ILE A 500 8.65 -18.49 -2.23
CA ILE A 500 8.27 -17.90 -3.51
C ILE A 500 6.89 -18.44 -3.94
N TRP A 501 5.96 -17.53 -4.17
CA TRP A 501 4.71 -17.88 -4.85
C TRP A 501 4.87 -17.75 -6.37
N VAL A 502 4.80 -18.86 -7.09
CA VAL A 502 4.69 -18.85 -8.56
C VAL A 502 3.22 -18.88 -8.94
N GLY A 503 2.75 -17.84 -9.64
CA GLY A 503 1.37 -17.71 -10.09
C GLY A 503 1.27 -17.04 -11.46
N THR A 504 0.15 -17.23 -12.13
CA THR A 504 -0.13 -16.50 -13.38
C THR A 504 -0.19 -14.99 -13.11
N PHE A 505 0.02 -14.19 -14.15
CA PHE A 505 -0.05 -12.73 -14.04
C PHE A 505 -1.42 -12.27 -13.52
N CYS A 506 -2.51 -12.88 -13.97
CA CYS A 506 -3.86 -12.58 -13.48
C CYS A 506 -4.02 -12.88 -11.98
N GLU A 507 -3.60 -14.06 -11.52
CA GLU A 507 -3.72 -14.46 -10.11
C GLU A 507 -2.96 -13.50 -9.20
N VAL A 508 -1.68 -13.24 -9.52
CA VAL A 508 -0.84 -12.39 -8.66
C VAL A 508 -1.34 -10.94 -8.69
N ALA A 509 -1.71 -10.41 -9.86
CA ALA A 509 -2.26 -9.06 -9.97
C ALA A 509 -3.57 -8.89 -9.19
N SER A 510 -4.48 -9.86 -9.31
CA SER A 510 -5.77 -9.85 -8.63
C SER A 510 -5.58 -9.94 -7.12
N TYR A 511 -4.76 -10.88 -6.64
CA TYR A 511 -4.44 -11.02 -5.21
C TYR A 511 -3.90 -9.71 -4.62
N ILE A 512 -2.92 -9.08 -5.27
CA ILE A 512 -2.33 -7.82 -4.78
C ILE A 512 -3.41 -6.75 -4.67
N LYS A 513 -4.23 -6.58 -5.72
CA LYS A 513 -5.28 -5.57 -5.73
C LYS A 513 -6.36 -5.85 -4.68
N GLU A 514 -6.76 -7.10 -4.52
CA GLU A 514 -7.75 -7.51 -3.51
C GLU A 514 -7.23 -7.32 -2.09
N ARG A 515 -5.97 -7.66 -1.83
CA ARG A 515 -5.29 -7.43 -0.53
C ARG A 515 -5.16 -5.93 -0.21
N GLU A 516 -4.85 -5.10 -1.19
CA GLU A 516 -4.76 -3.64 -1.00
C GLU A 516 -6.11 -2.99 -0.68
N GLU A 517 -7.22 -3.57 -1.16
CA GLU A 517 -8.56 -2.99 -1.06
C GLU A 517 -9.42 -3.62 0.04
N ILE A 518 -9.02 -4.78 0.56
CA ILE A 518 -9.79 -5.46 1.60
C ILE A 518 -9.71 -4.73 2.94
N GLN A 519 -10.84 -4.72 3.62
CA GLN A 519 -11.00 -4.25 4.99
C GLN A 519 -11.38 -5.44 5.88
N LEU A 520 -10.73 -5.56 7.03
CA LEU A 520 -11.02 -6.58 8.02
C LEU A 520 -11.64 -5.94 9.26
N LYS A 521 -12.79 -6.47 9.68
CA LYS A 521 -13.36 -6.17 10.99
C LYS A 521 -13.09 -7.35 11.92
N VAL A 522 -12.37 -7.13 13.01
CA VAL A 522 -11.98 -8.18 13.96
C VAL A 522 -12.75 -8.00 15.26
N SER A 523 -13.22 -9.10 15.85
CA SER A 523 -13.90 -9.10 17.14
C SER A 523 -13.40 -10.26 17.98
N ASN A 524 -12.66 -9.92 19.03
CA ASN A 524 -12.09 -10.88 19.96
C ASN A 524 -13.14 -11.37 20.97
N LYS A 525 -13.07 -12.65 21.31
CA LYS A 525 -13.93 -13.34 22.29
C LYS A 525 -13.06 -14.17 23.22
N LYS A 526 -13.59 -14.56 24.37
CA LYS A 526 -12.86 -15.33 25.39
C LYS A 526 -12.16 -16.60 24.85
N ASN A 527 -12.81 -17.31 23.91
CA ASN A 527 -12.33 -18.59 23.36
C ASN A 527 -12.21 -18.56 21.83
N GLY A 528 -11.91 -17.41 21.23
CA GLY A 528 -11.91 -17.29 19.78
C GLY A 528 -11.93 -15.86 19.28
N MET A 529 -12.08 -15.72 17.97
CA MET A 529 -12.30 -14.43 17.33
C MET A 529 -13.21 -14.57 16.13
N THR A 530 -13.74 -13.45 15.68
CA THR A 530 -14.57 -13.35 14.49
C THR A 530 -14.00 -12.30 13.58
N ILE A 531 -13.69 -12.67 12.34
CA ILE A 531 -13.13 -11.76 11.33
C ILE A 531 -14.15 -11.62 10.21
N THR A 532 -14.54 -10.40 9.87
CA THR A 532 -15.45 -10.14 8.75
C THR A 532 -14.70 -9.38 7.65
N PRO A 533 -14.31 -10.06 6.56
CA PRO A 533 -13.74 -9.39 5.40
C PRO A 533 -14.81 -8.60 4.65
N LYS A 534 -14.41 -7.43 4.14
CA LYS A 534 -15.21 -6.60 3.25
C LYS A 534 -14.34 -6.12 2.10
N LEU A 535 -14.68 -6.52 0.88
CA LEU A 535 -14.03 -6.09 -0.36
C LEU A 535 -15.07 -5.44 -1.27
N LYS A 536 -14.77 -4.22 -1.76
CA LYS A 536 -15.69 -3.43 -2.60
C LYS A 536 -15.44 -3.59 -4.10
N LEU A 537 -14.43 -4.35 -4.50
CA LEU A 537 -14.09 -4.59 -5.90
C LEU A 537 -15.20 -5.37 -6.62
N ASP A 538 -15.24 -5.28 -7.95
CA ASP A 538 -16.17 -6.07 -8.77
C ASP A 538 -15.86 -7.56 -8.61
N ARG A 539 -16.75 -8.27 -7.93
CA ARG A 539 -16.65 -9.71 -7.66
C ARG A 539 -16.53 -10.57 -8.93
N LYS A 540 -16.94 -10.07 -10.10
CA LYS A 540 -16.77 -10.79 -11.36
C LYS A 540 -15.31 -10.78 -11.82
N LEU A 541 -14.57 -9.73 -11.50
CA LEU A 541 -13.16 -9.53 -11.88
C LEU A 541 -12.21 -10.02 -10.78
N PHE A 542 -12.57 -9.75 -9.53
CA PHE A 542 -11.74 -9.97 -8.35
C PHE A 542 -12.43 -11.00 -7.46
N ALA A 543 -11.79 -12.15 -7.28
CA ALA A 543 -12.33 -13.23 -6.46
C ALA A 543 -11.22 -14.18 -5.96
N GLU A 544 -9.96 -13.75 -5.99
CA GLU A 544 -8.86 -14.57 -5.56
C GLU A 544 -8.96 -14.86 -4.06
N PRO A 545 -8.82 -16.13 -3.63
CA PRO A 545 -8.65 -16.44 -2.23
C PRO A 545 -7.43 -15.70 -1.67
N LEU A 546 -7.64 -15.05 -0.53
CA LEU A 546 -6.59 -14.32 0.17
C LEU A 546 -6.10 -15.12 1.36
N THR A 547 -4.82 -14.98 1.72
CA THR A 547 -4.26 -15.66 2.89
C THR A 547 -4.38 -14.76 4.11
N MET A 548 -5.17 -15.17 5.10
CA MET A 548 -5.19 -14.55 6.42
C MET A 548 -3.97 -14.99 7.21
N VAL A 549 -3.39 -14.08 7.98
CA VAL A 549 -2.35 -14.35 8.98
C VAL A 549 -2.82 -13.82 10.32
N ILE A 550 -2.70 -14.66 11.34
CA ILE A 550 -2.91 -14.30 12.75
C ILE A 550 -1.58 -14.53 13.47
N GLN A 551 -1.00 -13.46 13.98
CA GLN A 551 0.33 -13.39 14.58
C GLN A 551 0.22 -13.39 16.12
N GLY A 552 0.65 -14.45 16.80
CA GLY A 552 0.53 -14.51 18.26
C GLY A 552 1.10 -15.79 18.87
N GLU A 553 0.97 -15.95 20.19
CA GLU A 553 1.44 -17.16 20.88
C GLU A 553 0.84 -18.43 20.25
N THR A 554 1.65 -19.48 20.12
CA THR A 554 1.28 -20.72 19.44
C THR A 554 0.05 -21.35 20.11
N MET A 555 -1.08 -21.37 19.41
CA MET A 555 -2.35 -21.87 19.96
C MET A 555 -2.60 -23.30 19.46
N ASN A 556 -2.91 -24.21 20.39
CA ASN A 556 -3.28 -25.58 20.06
C ASN A 556 -4.79 -25.68 19.79
N GLY A 557 -5.19 -26.58 18.87
CA GLY A 557 -6.61 -26.89 18.64
C GLY A 557 -7.41 -25.77 17.97
N ILE A 558 -6.88 -25.16 16.90
CA ILE A 558 -7.54 -24.07 16.18
C ILE A 558 -8.53 -24.64 15.15
N LEU A 559 -9.77 -24.13 15.18
CA LEU A 559 -10.79 -24.42 14.19
C LEU A 559 -11.22 -23.15 13.47
N VAL A 560 -11.07 -23.10 12.15
CA VAL A 560 -11.44 -21.95 11.31
C VAL A 560 -12.58 -22.31 10.38
N LYS A 561 -13.65 -21.52 10.40
CA LYS A 561 -14.82 -21.69 9.52
C LYS A 561 -15.20 -20.39 8.84
N GLN A 562 -15.49 -20.44 7.54
CA GLN A 562 -16.13 -19.34 6.82
C GLN A 562 -17.49 -19.80 6.30
N GLY A 563 -18.56 -19.20 6.84
CA GLY A 563 -19.90 -19.74 6.67
C GLY A 563 -20.01 -21.16 7.24
N ARG A 564 -20.34 -22.14 6.38
CA ARG A 564 -20.41 -23.57 6.74
C ARG A 564 -19.13 -24.35 6.43
N LYS A 565 -18.18 -23.75 5.70
CA LYS A 565 -16.96 -24.41 5.23
C LYS A 565 -15.88 -24.30 6.29
N GLU A 566 -15.27 -25.42 6.64
CA GLU A 566 -14.03 -25.45 7.41
C GLU A 566 -12.85 -25.11 6.51
N LEU A 567 -11.98 -24.22 6.97
CA LEU A 567 -10.81 -23.76 6.22
C LEU A 567 -9.56 -24.49 6.74
N PRO A 568 -8.74 -25.07 5.85
CA PRO A 568 -7.45 -25.63 6.24
C PRO A 568 -6.57 -24.59 6.92
N VAL A 569 -5.96 -24.97 8.04
CA VAL A 569 -5.10 -24.12 8.84
C VAL A 569 -3.66 -24.59 8.71
N TYR A 570 -2.75 -23.64 8.49
CA TYR A 570 -1.32 -23.85 8.42
C TYR A 570 -0.66 -23.07 9.56
N ILE A 571 0.19 -23.74 10.34
CA ILE A 571 0.91 -23.11 11.45
C ILE A 571 2.39 -23.04 11.08
N ASN A 572 2.98 -21.85 11.19
CA ASN A 572 4.40 -21.63 10.99
C ASN A 572 4.93 -20.76 12.15
N GLY A 573 5.62 -21.38 13.11
CA GLY A 573 6.09 -20.73 14.32
C GLY A 573 4.93 -20.13 15.15
N ASN A 574 4.87 -18.80 15.19
CA ASN A 574 3.87 -18.01 15.90
C ASN A 574 2.81 -17.41 14.95
N LYS A 575 2.69 -17.95 13.74
CA LYS A 575 1.68 -17.54 12.75
C LYS A 575 0.69 -18.68 12.49
N VAL A 576 -0.57 -18.33 12.49
CA VAL A 576 -1.69 -19.16 12.05
C VAL A 576 -2.20 -18.59 10.73
N MET A 577 -2.26 -19.41 9.70
CA MET A 577 -2.57 -18.99 8.35
C MET A 577 -3.67 -19.84 7.74
N PHE A 578 -4.54 -19.23 6.95
CA PHE A 578 -5.57 -19.93 6.18
C PHE A 578 -6.04 -19.08 5.00
N ASP A 579 -6.40 -19.73 3.90
CA ASP A 579 -6.97 -19.05 2.74
C ASP A 579 -8.48 -18.87 2.92
N PHE A 580 -8.99 -17.67 2.63
CA PHE A 580 -10.40 -17.33 2.76
C PHE A 580 -10.93 -16.65 1.49
N ASN A 581 -12.23 -16.76 1.27
CA ASN A 581 -12.91 -16.04 0.20
C ASN A 581 -13.20 -14.60 0.68
N PRO A 582 -12.71 -13.55 -0.01
CA PRO A 582 -12.94 -12.17 0.41
C PRO A 582 -14.42 -11.74 0.41
N TYR A 583 -15.27 -12.46 -0.34
CA TYR A 583 -16.72 -12.30 -0.38
C TYR A 583 -17.49 -13.39 0.39
N GLY A 584 -16.79 -14.29 1.08
CA GLY A 584 -17.36 -15.44 1.78
C GLY A 584 -18.09 -15.11 3.08
N GLY A 585 -18.11 -13.84 3.48
CA GLY A 585 -18.68 -13.37 4.73
C GLY A 585 -17.80 -13.71 5.93
N THR A 586 -18.44 -13.72 7.11
CA THR A 586 -17.76 -13.83 8.40
C THR A 586 -17.02 -15.16 8.58
N ILE A 587 -15.79 -15.03 9.08
CA ILE A 587 -14.88 -16.09 9.46
C ILE A 587 -14.94 -16.22 10.99
N LYS A 588 -15.17 -17.43 11.48
CA LYS A 588 -15.20 -17.78 12.90
C LYS A 588 -13.98 -18.62 13.22
N ILE A 589 -13.25 -18.21 14.24
CA ILE A 589 -12.06 -18.90 14.73
C ILE A 589 -12.33 -19.27 16.17
N HIS A 590 -12.16 -20.56 16.48
CA HIS A 590 -12.30 -21.11 17.82
C HIS A 590 -10.93 -21.59 18.30
N PHE A 591 -10.59 -21.22 19.53
CA PHE A 591 -9.41 -21.69 20.25
C PHE A 591 -9.89 -22.70 21.30
N ASN A 592 -9.22 -23.84 21.39
CA ASN A 592 -9.52 -24.87 22.40
C ASN A 592 -8.74 -24.64 23.70
#